data_AF-A0A6D2I6A5-F1
#
_entry.id   AF-A0A6D2I6A5-F1
#
_cell.length_a   1.000
_cell.length_b   1.000
_cell.length_c   1.000
_cell.angle_alpha   90.00
_cell.angle_beta   90.00
_cell.angle_gamma   90.00
#
_symmetry.space_group_name_H-M   'P 1'
#
loop_
_entity.id
_entity.type
_entity.pdbx_description
1 polymer ?
#
loop_
_entity_poly.entity_id
_entity_poly.type
_entity_poly.pdbx_seq_one_letter_code
_entity_poly.pdbx_strand_id
1 'polypeptide(L)'
;MENIDITLGKKVDHSGRKRGRQSEEVHQWRKKCIFFELPYCKHLLLRNNLDVMHIEKNVLDNLLFTLLDDKGKSKDNLNARKDLQELGIRSELWPDVSGRFLPACFTMTNCEKDSFLKILKSVKLPYGFSSNISSCVDLNNRKMVNLKSHDCHILMGQLLSVAIRNVTLPREVSFVVTELCHFFWEISSKVLDLNYLDKLQEHIALTLCHLEMVFPPSFFTVMVHLTIHLTEEVKLEGPIQFQWMYPVERMLGHLKTYVRNRAKPEGSICEQFIAEECLTFSSMYLEVIETRFNRVERVDDRGDPIVEHSLGSNSQIPLIFPSVGRFVGASTMDTLSYLEWQQAHRYILFNCPFLDEYRE
;
A
#
# COMPACT_ATOMS: atom_id res chain seq x y z
N MET A 1 21.31 -20.01 -25.86
CA MET A 1 22.22 -18.93 -26.29
C MET A 1 23.54 -19.16 -25.59
N GLU A 2 24.40 -19.98 -26.21
CA GLU A 2 25.77 -20.22 -25.74
C GLU A 2 26.70 -19.23 -26.47
N ASN A 3 27.75 -18.80 -25.79
CA ASN A 3 28.70 -17.72 -26.13
C ASN A 3 28.37 -16.32 -25.60
N ILE A 4 28.17 -16.21 -24.29
CA ILE A 4 28.51 -14.97 -23.58
C ILE A 4 29.56 -15.33 -22.55
N ASP A 5 30.79 -14.90 -22.80
CA ASP A 5 31.87 -14.89 -21.81
C ASP A 5 31.54 -13.82 -20.78
N ILE A 6 31.11 -14.25 -19.59
CA ILE A 6 30.69 -13.38 -18.50
C ILE A 6 31.78 -13.43 -17.44
N THR A 7 32.63 -12.41 -17.39
CA THR A 7 33.44 -12.15 -16.20
C THR A 7 32.74 -11.11 -15.33
N LEU A 8 32.39 -11.49 -14.09
CA LEU A 8 31.64 -10.67 -13.14
C LEU A 8 32.58 -9.92 -12.17
N GLY A 9 32.25 -8.65 -11.90
CA GLY A 9 32.70 -7.93 -10.70
C GLY A 9 33.95 -7.06 -10.86
N LYS A 10 33.85 -5.81 -10.35
CA LYS A 10 34.92 -4.80 -10.32
C LYS A 10 35.84 -4.99 -9.12
N LYS A 11 37.15 -4.81 -9.32
CA LYS A 11 38.07 -4.44 -8.23
C LYS A 11 37.74 -3.03 -7.72
N VAL A 12 37.62 -2.94 -6.40
CA VAL A 12 37.53 -1.70 -5.61
C VAL A 12 38.85 -0.95 -5.72
N ASP A 13 38.84 0.38 -5.87
CA ASP A 13 39.49 1.23 -4.88
C ASP A 13 39.22 2.74 -5.04
N HIS A 14 39.50 3.41 -3.94
CA HIS A 14 38.92 4.62 -3.38
C HIS A 14 39.06 5.94 -4.15
N SER A 15 38.17 6.84 -3.71
CA SER A 15 38.33 8.29 -3.59
C SER A 15 37.67 9.16 -4.67
N GLY A 16 36.73 9.97 -4.17
CA GLY A 16 35.79 10.72 -4.98
C GLY A 16 36.41 11.93 -5.67
N ARG A 17 35.93 12.19 -6.89
CA ARG A 17 35.64 13.51 -7.44
C ARG A 17 34.79 13.32 -8.70
N LYS A 18 33.66 14.05 -8.76
CA LYS A 18 32.78 14.13 -9.93
C LYS A 18 33.60 14.42 -11.19
N ARG A 19 33.50 13.59 -12.22
CA ARG A 19 33.92 13.95 -13.59
C ARG A 19 32.99 13.37 -14.65
N GLY A 20 32.58 14.28 -15.53
CA GLY A 20 32.34 14.16 -16.97
C GLY A 20 31.72 12.88 -17.51
N ARG A 21 30.48 13.01 -18.00
CA ARG A 21 29.88 12.09 -18.97
C ARG A 21 30.80 11.99 -20.19
N GLN A 22 31.27 10.78 -20.48
CA GLN A 22 31.51 10.35 -21.85
C GLN A 22 30.33 9.47 -22.25
N SER A 23 29.79 9.79 -23.41
CA SER A 23 28.70 9.09 -24.07
C SER A 23 29.14 7.69 -24.45
N GLU A 24 28.47 6.67 -23.93
CA GLU A 24 28.24 5.40 -24.63
C GLU A 24 27.24 4.54 -23.83
N GLU A 25 26.20 4.14 -24.56
CA GLU A 25 25.13 3.17 -24.31
C GLU A 25 24.47 3.07 -22.92
N VAL A 26 23.16 3.34 -22.92
CA VAL A 26 22.28 3.32 -21.75
C VAL A 26 22.05 1.86 -21.31
N HIS A 27 22.93 1.32 -20.48
CA HIS A 27 22.65 0.07 -19.76
C HIS A 27 21.61 0.33 -18.66
N GLN A 28 20.34 0.05 -18.98
CA GLN A 28 19.18 0.33 -18.11
C GLN A 28 19.11 -0.54 -16.84
N TRP A 29 19.86 -1.65 -16.76
CA TRP A 29 19.78 -2.61 -15.65
C TRP A 29 21.08 -2.66 -14.85
N ARG A 30 20.98 -2.39 -13.53
CA ARG A 30 22.16 -2.28 -12.64
C ARG A 30 22.40 -3.50 -11.74
N LYS A 31 21.43 -4.40 -11.58
CA LYS A 31 21.53 -5.55 -10.67
C LYS A 31 20.57 -6.68 -11.08
N LYS A 32 21.07 -7.92 -11.13
CA LYS A 32 20.27 -9.14 -11.24
C LYS A 32 20.02 -9.70 -9.83
N CYS A 33 18.79 -10.12 -9.53
CA CYS A 33 18.48 -10.74 -8.24
C CYS A 33 19.18 -12.10 -8.12
N ILE A 34 19.82 -12.38 -6.98
CA ILE A 34 20.49 -13.67 -6.72
C ILE A 34 19.52 -14.84 -6.75
N PHE A 35 18.23 -14.61 -6.47
CA PHE A 35 17.22 -15.65 -6.50
C PHE A 35 17.02 -16.25 -7.90
N PHE A 36 17.37 -15.52 -8.97
CA PHE A 36 17.35 -16.05 -10.33
C PHE A 36 18.38 -17.17 -10.57
N GLU A 37 19.36 -17.34 -9.69
CA GLU A 37 20.36 -18.42 -9.77
C GLU A 37 19.86 -19.71 -9.10
N LEU A 38 18.77 -19.64 -8.32
CA LEU A 38 18.24 -20.80 -7.64
C LEU A 38 17.66 -21.81 -8.65
N PRO A 39 17.96 -23.12 -8.55
CA PRO A 39 17.55 -24.13 -9.54
C PRO A 39 16.04 -24.19 -9.77
N TYR A 40 15.24 -23.88 -8.74
CA TYR A 40 13.79 -23.88 -8.82
C TYR A 40 13.20 -22.62 -9.45
N CYS A 41 13.98 -21.53 -9.57
CA CYS A 41 13.48 -20.25 -10.04
C CYS A 41 12.94 -20.33 -11.48
N LYS A 42 13.46 -21.28 -12.29
CA LYS A 42 12.97 -21.57 -13.64
C LYS A 42 11.55 -22.17 -13.67
N HIS A 43 11.12 -22.78 -12.57
CA HIS A 43 9.83 -23.45 -12.42
C HIS A 43 8.76 -22.55 -11.81
N LEU A 44 9.12 -21.36 -11.32
CA LEU A 44 8.15 -20.39 -10.81
C LEU A 44 7.40 -19.73 -11.98
N LEU A 45 6.07 -19.71 -11.88
CA LEU A 45 5.19 -18.98 -12.81
C LEU A 45 5.44 -17.46 -12.72
N LEU A 46 5.62 -16.96 -11.50
CA LEU A 46 6.02 -15.58 -11.20
C LEU A 46 7.41 -15.57 -10.54
N ARG A 47 8.35 -14.90 -11.19
CA ARG A 47 9.74 -14.76 -10.69
C ARG A 47 9.99 -13.42 -9.99
N ASN A 48 9.11 -12.45 -10.21
CA ASN A 48 9.06 -11.18 -9.53
C ASN A 48 7.61 -10.94 -9.12
N ASN A 49 7.42 -10.19 -8.04
CA ASN A 49 6.12 -9.75 -7.58
C ASN A 49 6.10 -8.22 -7.69
N LEU A 50 5.09 -7.66 -8.34
CA LEU A 50 4.93 -6.22 -8.42
C LEU A 50 4.40 -5.69 -7.10
N ASP A 51 5.17 -4.77 -6.52
CA ASP A 51 4.79 -4.11 -5.29
C ASP A 51 3.61 -3.15 -5.53
N VAL A 52 2.39 -3.69 -5.45
CA VAL A 52 1.15 -2.95 -5.73
C VAL A 52 1.03 -1.73 -4.83
N MET A 53 1.40 -1.86 -3.55
CA MET A 53 1.37 -0.75 -2.58
C MET A 53 2.16 0.45 -3.09
N HIS A 54 3.38 0.21 -3.56
CA HIS A 54 4.22 1.27 -4.08
C HIS A 54 3.80 1.72 -5.48
N ILE A 55 3.33 0.82 -6.34
CA ILE A 55 2.80 1.17 -7.66
C ILE A 55 1.62 2.14 -7.49
N GLU A 56 0.60 1.76 -6.73
CA GLU A 56 -0.59 2.58 -6.48
C GLU A 56 -0.23 3.93 -5.88
N LYS A 57 0.66 3.94 -4.86
CA LYS A 57 1.16 5.19 -4.29
C LYS A 57 1.84 6.08 -5.33
N ASN A 58 2.73 5.53 -6.16
CA ASN A 58 3.45 6.30 -7.16
C ASN A 58 2.50 6.84 -8.26
N VAL A 59 1.51 6.04 -8.66
CA VAL A 59 0.50 6.46 -9.64
C VAL A 59 -0.35 7.60 -9.06
N LEU A 60 -0.81 7.47 -7.82
CA LEU A 60 -1.55 8.53 -7.14
C LEU A 60 -0.70 9.80 -6.98
N ASP A 61 0.53 9.67 -6.53
CA ASP A 61 1.46 10.80 -6.38
C ASP A 61 1.64 11.53 -7.73
N ASN A 62 1.85 10.78 -8.82
CA ASN A 62 1.95 11.35 -10.16
C ASN A 62 0.67 12.12 -10.54
N LEU A 63 -0.51 11.56 -10.30
CA LEU A 63 -1.79 12.22 -10.55
C LEU A 63 -1.92 13.49 -9.73
N LEU A 64 -1.81 13.41 -8.40
CA LEU A 64 -2.01 14.53 -7.49
C LEU A 64 -1.05 15.68 -7.79
N PHE A 65 0.26 15.40 -7.95
CA PHE A 65 1.24 16.45 -8.20
C PHE A 65 1.07 17.10 -9.57
N THR A 66 0.55 16.37 -10.56
CA THR A 66 0.29 16.89 -11.90
C THR A 66 -1.00 17.72 -11.94
N LEU A 67 -2.09 17.24 -11.32
CA LEU A 67 -3.35 17.97 -11.22
C LEU A 67 -3.21 19.27 -10.40
N LEU A 68 -2.48 19.22 -9.28
CA LEU A 68 -2.25 20.35 -8.39
C LEU A 68 -1.09 21.27 -8.83
N ASP A 69 -0.39 20.95 -9.93
CA ASP A 69 0.81 21.66 -10.41
C ASP A 69 1.82 21.94 -9.28
N ASP A 70 2.20 20.87 -8.56
CA ASP A 70 3.28 20.98 -7.57
C ASP A 70 4.63 21.01 -8.31
N LYS A 71 5.14 22.21 -8.59
CA LYS A 71 6.34 22.47 -9.42
C LYS A 71 7.56 21.56 -9.17
N GLY A 72 7.74 21.04 -7.96
CA GLY A 72 8.86 20.15 -7.64
C GLY A 72 8.65 18.67 -7.98
N LYS A 73 7.41 18.26 -8.22
CA LYS A 73 7.00 16.85 -8.37
C LYS A 73 6.06 16.57 -9.53
N SER A 74 5.45 17.62 -10.10
CA SER A 74 4.56 17.54 -11.25
C SER A 74 5.25 16.83 -12.41
N LYS A 75 4.50 15.95 -13.08
CA LYS A 75 4.96 15.35 -14.34
C LYS A 75 4.84 16.33 -15.49
N ASP A 76 4.06 17.39 -15.32
CA ASP A 76 4.00 18.48 -16.27
C ASP A 76 5.03 19.57 -15.93
N ASN A 77 6.15 19.59 -16.64
CA ASN A 77 7.25 20.52 -16.43
C ASN A 77 7.89 20.94 -17.77
N LEU A 78 8.82 21.90 -17.75
CA LEU A 78 9.42 22.43 -18.98
C LEU A 78 10.06 21.35 -19.86
N ASN A 79 10.69 20.31 -19.27
CA ASN A 79 11.27 19.24 -20.07
C ASN A 79 10.18 18.42 -20.74
N ALA A 80 9.13 18.04 -20.01
CA ALA A 80 7.97 17.36 -20.59
C ALA A 80 7.34 18.16 -21.74
N ARG A 81 7.28 19.50 -21.62
CA ARG A 81 6.79 20.37 -22.71
C ARG A 81 7.72 20.44 -23.92
N LYS A 82 9.03 20.40 -23.71
CA LYS A 82 10.02 20.31 -24.79
C LYS A 82 9.96 18.94 -25.49
N ASP A 83 9.74 17.87 -24.73
CA ASP A 83 9.56 16.53 -25.29
C ASP A 83 8.35 16.49 -26.23
N LEU A 84 7.23 17.15 -25.87
CA LEU A 84 6.07 17.30 -26.77
C LEU A 84 6.43 18.02 -28.07
N GLN A 85 7.26 19.06 -27.99
CA GLN A 85 7.74 19.80 -29.15
C GLN A 85 8.66 18.97 -30.05
N GLU A 86 9.59 18.22 -29.46
CA GLU A 86 10.49 17.32 -30.18
C GLU A 86 9.72 16.18 -30.88
N LEU A 87 8.68 15.66 -30.23
CA LEU A 87 7.79 14.64 -30.79
C LEU A 87 6.79 15.19 -31.82
N GLY A 88 6.69 16.53 -31.98
CA GLY A 88 5.79 17.14 -32.94
C GLY A 88 4.29 17.01 -32.61
N ILE A 89 3.94 16.81 -31.33
CA ILE A 89 2.56 16.61 -30.87
C ILE A 89 2.10 17.73 -29.92
N ARG A 90 0.80 18.02 -29.90
CA ARG A 90 0.17 19.01 -28.99
C ARG A 90 0.86 20.38 -29.02
N SER A 91 0.91 21.00 -30.20
CA SER A 91 1.56 22.31 -30.40
C SER A 91 1.01 23.42 -29.50
N GLU A 92 -0.25 23.31 -29.08
CA GLU A 92 -0.89 24.20 -28.11
C GLU A 92 -0.28 24.15 -26.70
N LEU A 93 0.47 23.08 -26.39
CA LEU A 93 1.12 22.87 -25.10
C LEU A 93 2.62 23.20 -25.12
N TRP A 94 3.18 23.60 -26.25
CA TRP A 94 4.62 23.87 -26.38
C TRP A 94 5.06 25.09 -25.58
N PRO A 95 6.31 25.10 -25.10
CA PRO A 95 6.87 26.28 -24.45
C PRO A 95 7.22 27.36 -25.47
N ASP A 96 7.14 28.63 -25.05
CA ASP A 96 7.66 29.76 -25.81
C ASP A 96 9.20 29.79 -25.80
N VAL A 97 9.78 30.73 -26.54
CA VAL A 97 11.24 30.92 -26.63
C VAL A 97 11.88 31.21 -25.25
N SER A 98 11.11 31.77 -24.32
CA SER A 98 11.54 32.04 -22.94
C SER A 98 11.37 30.85 -21.98
N GLY A 99 10.81 29.73 -22.45
CA GLY A 99 10.53 28.54 -21.66
C GLY A 99 9.25 28.63 -20.82
N ARG A 100 8.36 29.58 -21.09
CA ARG A 100 7.03 29.67 -20.45
C ARG A 100 6.02 28.88 -21.27
N PHE A 101 5.08 28.23 -20.61
CA PHE A 101 4.02 27.44 -21.24
C PHE A 101 2.69 27.65 -20.51
N LEU A 102 1.59 27.42 -21.23
CA LEU A 102 0.24 27.52 -20.68
C LEU A 102 -0.10 26.27 -19.85
N PRO A 103 -0.90 26.42 -18.76
CA PRO A 103 -1.46 25.29 -18.03
C PRO A 103 -2.20 24.35 -18.98
N ALA A 104 -2.04 23.04 -18.79
CA ALA A 104 -2.78 22.05 -19.56
C ALA A 104 -4.22 21.91 -19.03
N CYS A 105 -5.06 21.22 -19.80
CA CYS A 105 -6.47 20.99 -19.46
C CYS A 105 -6.68 20.21 -18.14
N PHE A 106 -5.68 19.43 -17.71
CA PHE A 106 -5.70 18.69 -16.45
C PHE A 106 -5.20 19.51 -15.25
N THR A 107 -4.63 20.69 -15.47
CA THR A 107 -4.11 21.52 -14.37
C THR A 107 -5.25 22.26 -13.69
N MET A 108 -5.47 22.00 -12.40
CA MET A 108 -6.48 22.71 -11.62
C MET A 108 -6.10 24.18 -11.46
N THR A 109 -7.09 25.07 -11.58
CA THR A 109 -7.00 26.46 -11.16
C THR A 109 -6.89 26.58 -9.64
N ASN A 110 -6.50 27.73 -9.09
CA ASN A 110 -6.40 27.90 -7.64
C ASN A 110 -7.75 27.69 -6.92
N CYS A 111 -8.86 28.14 -7.51
CA CYS A 111 -10.20 27.91 -6.94
C CYS A 111 -10.55 26.41 -6.90
N GLU A 112 -10.20 25.69 -7.96
CA GLU A 112 -10.39 24.25 -8.06
C GLU A 112 -9.53 23.48 -7.06
N LYS A 113 -8.25 23.85 -6.90
CA LYS A 113 -7.37 23.29 -5.86
C LYS A 113 -7.94 23.52 -4.47
N ASP A 114 -8.42 24.73 -4.18
CA ASP A 114 -9.00 25.07 -2.88
C ASP A 114 -10.26 24.23 -2.60
N SER A 115 -11.15 24.05 -3.58
CA SER A 115 -12.33 23.18 -3.48
C SER A 115 -11.96 21.71 -3.28
N PHE A 116 -11.06 21.19 -4.12
CA PHE A 116 -10.56 19.82 -4.06
C PHE A 116 -9.99 19.49 -2.68
N LEU A 117 -9.08 20.34 -2.18
CA LEU A 117 -8.41 20.14 -0.91
C LEU A 117 -9.35 20.33 0.28
N LYS A 118 -10.33 21.26 0.21
CA LYS A 118 -11.35 21.41 1.26
C LYS A 118 -12.21 20.17 1.42
N ILE A 119 -12.54 19.48 0.32
CA ILE A 119 -13.26 18.20 0.37
C ILE A 119 -12.42 17.17 1.11
N LEU A 120 -11.17 16.95 0.68
CA LEU A 120 -10.29 15.98 1.34
C LEU A 120 -10.05 16.32 2.81
N LYS A 121 -10.00 17.62 3.16
CA LYS A 121 -9.81 18.09 4.53
C LYS A 121 -11.02 17.83 5.44
N SER A 122 -12.22 17.81 4.87
CA SER A 122 -13.48 17.64 5.63
C SER A 122 -13.90 16.18 5.80
N VAL A 123 -13.26 15.26 5.07
CA VAL A 123 -13.52 13.82 5.17
C VAL A 123 -13.34 13.34 6.61
N LYS A 124 -14.37 12.66 7.13
CA LYS A 124 -14.35 11.94 8.41
C LYS A 124 -14.53 10.46 8.13
N LEU A 125 -13.60 9.64 8.61
CA LEU A 125 -13.60 8.20 8.40
C LEU A 125 -13.77 7.48 9.74
N PRO A 126 -14.32 6.25 9.75
CA PRO A 126 -14.38 5.43 10.95
C PRO A 126 -13.00 5.23 11.57
N TYR A 127 -12.97 5.01 12.89
CA TYR A 127 -11.73 4.71 13.58
C TYR A 127 -11.08 3.44 13.01
N GLY A 128 -9.76 3.45 12.84
CA GLY A 128 -9.00 2.32 12.26
C GLY A 128 -9.09 2.20 10.73
N PHE A 129 -9.93 2.99 10.05
CA PHE A 129 -10.11 2.89 8.61
C PHE A 129 -8.98 3.54 7.79
N SER A 130 -8.51 4.72 8.21
CA SER A 130 -7.41 5.44 7.57
C SER A 130 -6.73 6.36 8.59
N SER A 131 -5.55 6.89 8.27
CA SER A 131 -5.01 8.01 9.03
C SER A 131 -5.83 9.29 8.80
N ASN A 132 -5.56 10.32 9.60
CA ASN A 132 -6.26 11.59 9.49
C ASN A 132 -5.83 12.36 8.21
N ILE A 133 -6.56 12.13 7.11
CA ILE A 133 -6.33 12.78 5.80
C ILE A 133 -6.31 14.31 5.92
N SER A 134 -7.10 14.89 6.84
CA SER A 134 -7.11 16.33 7.10
C SER A 134 -5.74 16.90 7.45
N SER A 135 -4.92 16.11 8.17
CA SER A 135 -3.55 16.49 8.53
C SER A 135 -2.57 16.47 7.36
N CYS A 136 -2.93 15.80 6.27
CA CYS A 136 -2.16 15.74 5.03
C CYS A 136 -2.51 16.89 4.07
N VAL A 137 -3.49 17.74 4.39
CA VAL A 137 -3.94 18.83 3.52
C VAL A 137 -3.37 20.18 3.95
N ASP A 138 -2.54 20.77 3.10
CA ASP A 138 -2.03 22.13 3.24
C ASP A 138 -2.77 23.08 2.28
N LEU A 139 -3.80 23.75 2.79
CA LEU A 139 -4.59 24.71 2.02
C LEU A 139 -3.81 26.00 1.71
N ASN A 140 -2.85 26.40 2.56
CA ASN A 140 -2.12 27.65 2.35
C ASN A 140 -1.19 27.52 1.14
N ASN A 141 -0.55 26.36 1.01
CA ASN A 141 0.32 26.06 -0.12
C ASN A 141 -0.37 25.31 -1.27
N ARG A 142 -1.65 24.95 -1.11
CA ARG A 142 -2.47 24.16 -2.05
C ARG A 142 -1.85 22.81 -2.42
N LYS A 143 -1.40 22.06 -1.41
CA LYS A 143 -0.70 20.79 -1.58
C LYS A 143 -1.20 19.70 -0.65
N MET A 144 -0.94 18.47 -1.06
CA MET A 144 -0.98 17.30 -0.18
C MET A 144 0.43 17.02 0.36
N VAL A 145 0.55 16.75 1.65
CA VAL A 145 1.82 16.49 2.33
C VAL A 145 1.73 15.24 3.20
N ASN A 146 2.85 14.55 3.39
CA ASN A 146 2.99 13.44 4.33
C ASN A 146 2.00 12.26 4.15
N LEU A 147 1.49 12.05 2.94
CA LEU A 147 0.67 10.87 2.62
C LEU A 147 1.51 9.60 2.76
N LYS A 148 1.03 8.65 3.55
CA LYS A 148 1.58 7.29 3.61
C LYS A 148 0.91 6.42 2.57
N SER A 149 1.54 5.29 2.25
CA SER A 149 1.05 4.35 1.23
C SER A 149 -0.38 3.85 1.49
N HIS A 150 -0.81 3.72 2.75
CA HIS A 150 -2.19 3.36 3.08
C HIS A 150 -3.17 4.52 2.82
N ASP A 151 -2.77 5.76 3.12
CA ASP A 151 -3.59 6.95 2.81
C ASP A 151 -3.77 7.09 1.30
N CYS A 152 -2.73 6.76 0.54
CA CYS A 152 -2.79 6.71 -0.92
C CYS A 152 -3.80 5.69 -1.42
N HIS A 153 -3.84 4.48 -0.83
CA HIS A 153 -4.82 3.46 -1.18
C HIS A 153 -6.27 3.94 -0.96
N ILE A 154 -6.53 4.55 0.20
CA ILE A 154 -7.86 5.10 0.51
C ILE A 154 -8.23 6.26 -0.43
N LEU A 155 -7.26 7.13 -0.75
CA LEU A 155 -7.47 8.20 -1.72
C LEU A 155 -7.78 7.65 -3.11
N MET A 156 -6.97 6.72 -3.62
CA MET A 156 -7.12 6.15 -4.96
C MET A 156 -8.46 5.41 -5.10
N GLY A 157 -8.79 4.54 -4.15
CA GLY A 157 -9.98 3.69 -4.25
C GLY A 157 -11.30 4.41 -3.96
N GLN A 158 -11.32 5.43 -3.09
CA GLN A 158 -12.58 5.95 -2.54
C GLN A 158 -12.76 7.45 -2.60
N LEU A 159 -11.70 8.24 -2.42
CA LEU A 159 -11.85 9.69 -2.21
C LEU A 159 -11.52 10.53 -3.43
N LEU A 160 -10.58 10.09 -4.28
CA LEU A 160 -10.08 10.90 -5.39
C LEU A 160 -11.17 11.16 -6.44
N SER A 161 -11.91 10.12 -6.84
CA SER A 161 -13.01 10.24 -7.80
C SER A 161 -14.13 11.15 -7.26
N VAL A 162 -14.43 11.08 -5.96
CA VAL A 162 -15.41 11.94 -5.29
C VAL A 162 -14.93 13.39 -5.23
N ALA A 163 -13.66 13.61 -4.91
CA ALA A 163 -13.08 14.94 -4.85
C ALA A 163 -13.01 15.59 -6.24
N ILE A 164 -12.67 14.83 -7.29
CA ILE A 164 -12.60 15.33 -8.68
C ILE A 164 -13.99 15.66 -9.24
N ARG A 165 -15.03 14.90 -8.91
CA ARG A 165 -16.41 15.17 -9.39
C ARG A 165 -16.92 16.57 -9.02
N ASN A 166 -16.42 17.14 -7.93
CA ASN A 166 -16.81 18.48 -7.47
C ASN A 166 -15.91 19.60 -7.99
N VAL A 167 -14.90 19.25 -8.81
CA VAL A 167 -13.99 20.18 -9.46
C VAL A 167 -14.38 20.28 -10.94
N THR A 168 -14.35 21.49 -11.49
CA THR A 168 -14.70 21.78 -12.90
C THR A 168 -13.60 21.40 -13.90
N LEU A 169 -12.97 20.24 -13.71
CA LEU A 169 -12.07 19.69 -14.72
C LEU A 169 -12.84 19.23 -15.97
N PRO A 170 -12.21 19.29 -17.17
CA PRO A 170 -12.81 18.76 -18.39
C PRO A 170 -13.27 17.30 -18.22
N ARG A 171 -14.36 16.95 -18.90
CA ARG A 171 -15.00 15.64 -18.76
C ARG A 171 -14.04 14.50 -19.03
N GLU A 172 -13.16 14.68 -20.01
CA GLU A 172 -12.15 13.73 -20.45
C GLU A 172 -11.15 13.44 -19.32
N VAL A 173 -10.68 14.49 -18.63
CA VAL A 173 -9.75 14.37 -17.49
C VAL A 173 -10.43 13.65 -16.33
N SER A 174 -11.63 14.10 -15.96
CA SER A 174 -12.39 13.51 -14.86
C SER A 174 -12.73 12.04 -15.12
N PHE A 175 -13.06 11.70 -16.36
CA PHE A 175 -13.35 10.33 -16.80
C PHE A 175 -12.13 9.43 -16.64
N VAL A 176 -10.98 9.78 -17.23
CA VAL A 176 -9.79 8.90 -17.19
C VAL A 176 -9.25 8.71 -15.78
N VAL A 177 -9.33 9.74 -14.92
CA VAL A 177 -8.92 9.59 -13.52
C VAL A 177 -9.91 8.70 -12.76
N THR A 178 -11.21 8.81 -13.04
CA THR A 178 -12.23 7.94 -12.41
C THR A 178 -12.06 6.48 -12.82
N GLU A 179 -11.79 6.20 -14.11
CA GLU A 179 -11.54 4.84 -14.59
C GLU A 179 -10.30 4.22 -13.92
N LEU A 180 -9.22 5.01 -13.77
CA LEU A 180 -8.02 4.56 -13.09
C LEU A 180 -8.26 4.30 -11.58
N CYS A 181 -9.03 5.16 -10.91
CA CYS A 181 -9.45 4.92 -9.52
C CYS A 181 -10.27 3.64 -9.40
N HIS A 182 -11.23 3.44 -10.31
CA HIS A 182 -12.08 2.26 -10.35
C HIS A 182 -11.24 0.99 -10.56
N PHE A 183 -10.25 1.02 -11.44
CA PHE A 183 -9.33 -0.10 -11.62
C PHE A 183 -8.62 -0.51 -10.31
N PHE A 184 -8.01 0.45 -9.60
CA PHE A 184 -7.33 0.15 -8.34
C PHE A 184 -8.28 -0.30 -7.24
N TRP A 185 -9.50 0.22 -7.23
CA TRP A 185 -10.56 -0.23 -6.33
C TRP A 185 -10.94 -1.70 -6.57
N GLU A 186 -11.25 -2.05 -7.81
CA GLU A 186 -11.72 -3.38 -8.19
C GLU A 186 -10.63 -4.44 -8.00
N ILE A 187 -9.41 -4.15 -8.42
CA ILE A 187 -8.29 -5.11 -8.32
C ILE A 187 -7.88 -5.37 -6.86
N SER A 188 -8.14 -4.41 -5.96
CA SER A 188 -7.90 -4.53 -4.53
C SER A 188 -9.04 -5.20 -3.76
N SER A 189 -10.08 -5.68 -4.46
CA SER A 189 -11.20 -6.39 -3.83
C SER A 189 -10.74 -7.67 -3.12
N LYS A 190 -11.40 -7.99 -2.00
CA LYS A 190 -11.14 -9.22 -1.23
C LYS A 190 -11.58 -10.48 -1.97
N VAL A 191 -12.56 -10.34 -2.87
CA VAL A 191 -13.13 -11.43 -3.66
C VAL A 191 -13.04 -11.02 -5.13
N LEU A 192 -12.46 -11.89 -5.94
CA LEU A 192 -12.19 -11.64 -7.35
C LEU A 192 -12.89 -12.69 -8.21
N ASP A 193 -13.51 -12.24 -9.29
CA ASP A 193 -14.03 -13.10 -10.35
C ASP A 193 -13.04 -13.12 -11.51
N LEU A 194 -12.57 -14.31 -11.87
CA LEU A 194 -11.59 -14.50 -12.96
C LEU A 194 -12.11 -13.97 -14.30
N ASN A 195 -13.41 -14.14 -14.60
CA ASN A 195 -14.00 -13.65 -15.85
C ASN A 195 -14.05 -12.12 -15.87
N TYR A 196 -14.19 -11.51 -14.69
CA TYR A 196 -14.17 -10.07 -14.54
C TYR A 196 -12.74 -9.51 -14.64
N LEU A 197 -11.73 -10.25 -14.16
CA LEU A 197 -10.32 -9.86 -14.32
C LEU A 197 -9.88 -9.78 -15.80
N ASP A 198 -10.40 -10.66 -16.67
CA ASP A 198 -10.17 -10.56 -18.12
C ASP A 198 -10.69 -9.23 -18.69
N LYS A 199 -11.91 -8.84 -18.29
CA LYS A 199 -12.47 -7.55 -18.68
C LYS A 199 -11.66 -6.41 -18.08
N LEU A 200 -11.26 -6.51 -16.81
CA LEU A 200 -10.50 -5.47 -16.14
C LEU A 200 -9.13 -5.23 -16.83
N GLN A 201 -8.50 -6.30 -17.34
CA GLN A 201 -7.26 -6.24 -18.14
C GLN A 201 -7.44 -5.45 -19.44
N GLU A 202 -8.56 -5.65 -20.15
CA GLU A 202 -8.89 -4.88 -21.36
C GLU A 202 -9.18 -3.41 -21.01
N HIS A 203 -9.93 -3.17 -19.93
CA HIS A 203 -10.30 -1.82 -19.51
C HIS A 203 -9.08 -1.00 -19.06
N ILE A 204 -8.12 -1.59 -18.34
CA ILE A 204 -6.91 -0.84 -17.94
C ILE A 204 -6.03 -0.49 -19.13
N ALA A 205 -5.96 -1.35 -20.15
CA ALA A 205 -5.24 -1.04 -21.38
C ALA A 205 -5.85 0.20 -22.08
N LEU A 206 -7.19 0.23 -22.22
CA LEU A 206 -7.89 1.40 -22.77
C LEU A 206 -7.73 2.64 -21.88
N THR A 207 -7.79 2.48 -20.56
CA THR A 207 -7.59 3.58 -19.60
C THR A 207 -6.21 4.19 -19.75
N LEU A 208 -5.16 3.38 -19.91
CA LEU A 208 -3.80 3.86 -20.16
C LEU A 208 -3.69 4.62 -21.49
N CYS A 209 -4.34 4.14 -22.55
CA CYS A 209 -4.41 4.88 -23.82
C CYS A 209 -5.11 6.24 -23.66
N HIS A 210 -6.24 6.29 -22.94
CA HIS A 210 -6.93 7.56 -22.71
C HIS A 210 -6.12 8.51 -21.81
N LEU A 211 -5.41 7.97 -20.80
CA LEU A 211 -4.46 8.76 -20.02
C LEU A 211 -3.38 9.34 -20.93
N GLU A 212 -2.89 8.57 -21.91
CA GLU A 212 -1.84 9.01 -22.83
C GLU A 212 -2.31 10.16 -23.70
N MET A 213 -3.60 10.18 -24.07
CA MET A 213 -4.22 11.29 -24.80
C MET A 213 -4.33 12.58 -23.96
N VAL A 214 -4.37 12.48 -22.63
CA VAL A 214 -4.59 13.62 -21.72
C VAL A 214 -3.28 14.14 -21.13
N PHE A 215 -2.45 13.26 -20.59
CA PHE A 215 -1.25 13.60 -19.83
C PHE A 215 0.00 13.62 -20.71
N PRO A 216 1.09 14.32 -20.30
CA PRO A 216 2.34 14.31 -21.05
C PRO A 216 3.09 12.97 -20.92
N PRO A 217 4.02 12.63 -21.83
CA PRO A 217 4.80 11.38 -21.78
C PRO A 217 5.52 11.14 -20.44
N SER A 218 5.99 12.21 -19.79
CA SER A 218 6.62 12.18 -18.46
C SER A 218 5.72 11.61 -17.34
N PHE A 219 4.40 11.59 -17.54
CA PHE A 219 3.45 10.98 -16.62
C PHE A 219 3.62 9.45 -16.58
N PHE A 220 3.96 8.84 -17.71
CA PHE A 220 4.08 7.40 -17.91
C PHE A 220 5.40 6.86 -17.38
N THR A 221 5.59 7.00 -16.07
CA THR A 221 6.71 6.35 -15.38
C THR A 221 6.56 4.82 -15.46
N VAL A 222 7.64 4.10 -15.18
CA VAL A 222 7.60 2.62 -15.10
C VAL A 222 6.47 2.14 -14.19
N MET A 223 6.22 2.82 -13.05
CA MET A 223 5.13 2.46 -12.14
C MET A 223 3.74 2.59 -12.77
N VAL A 224 3.49 3.61 -13.61
CA VAL A 224 2.23 3.73 -14.35
C VAL A 224 2.10 2.61 -15.37
N HIS A 225 3.18 2.29 -16.09
CA HIS A 225 3.17 1.20 -17.07
C HIS A 225 2.90 -0.17 -16.44
N LEU A 226 3.45 -0.42 -15.25
CA LEU A 226 3.27 -1.70 -14.55
C LEU A 226 1.81 -2.00 -14.17
N THR A 227 0.93 -0.99 -14.15
CA THR A 227 -0.50 -1.18 -13.86
C THR A 227 -1.20 -2.15 -14.82
N ILE A 228 -0.76 -2.19 -16.09
CA ILE A 228 -1.32 -3.12 -17.08
C ILE A 228 -1.04 -4.58 -16.75
N HIS A 229 -0.02 -4.88 -15.95
CA HIS A 229 0.37 -6.24 -15.61
C HIS A 229 -0.30 -6.76 -14.34
N LEU A 230 -0.89 -5.88 -13.53
CA LEU A 230 -1.41 -6.24 -12.21
C LEU A 230 -2.54 -7.28 -12.30
N THR A 231 -3.39 -7.19 -13.32
CA THR A 231 -4.48 -8.16 -13.52
C THR A 231 -3.98 -9.56 -13.81
N GLU A 232 -2.87 -9.71 -14.54
CA GLU A 232 -2.25 -11.01 -14.77
C GLU A 232 -1.55 -11.53 -13.50
N GLU A 233 -0.85 -10.66 -12.76
CA GLU A 233 -0.25 -11.06 -11.48
C GLU A 233 -1.29 -11.55 -10.48
N VAL A 234 -2.42 -10.85 -10.38
CA VAL A 234 -3.52 -11.21 -9.49
C VAL A 234 -4.18 -12.53 -9.89
N LYS A 235 -4.26 -12.87 -11.19
CA LYS A 235 -4.73 -14.19 -11.62
C LYS A 235 -3.81 -15.32 -11.17
N LEU A 236 -2.51 -15.06 -11.11
CA LEU A 236 -1.50 -16.06 -10.75
C LEU A 236 -1.29 -16.19 -9.24
N GLU A 237 -1.27 -15.08 -8.49
CA GLU A 237 -1.01 -15.05 -7.05
C GLU A 237 -2.27 -14.99 -6.18
N GLY A 238 -3.41 -14.63 -6.75
CA GLY A 238 -4.65 -14.38 -6.03
C GLY A 238 -4.78 -12.95 -5.52
N PRO A 239 -5.67 -12.70 -4.54
CA PRO A 239 -6.02 -11.34 -4.12
C PRO A 239 -4.85 -10.52 -3.57
N ILE A 240 -4.80 -9.24 -3.96
CA ILE A 240 -3.75 -8.27 -3.57
C ILE A 240 -3.64 -8.09 -2.05
N GLN A 241 -4.70 -8.39 -1.29
CA GLN A 241 -4.67 -8.30 0.17
C GLN A 241 -3.50 -9.07 0.82
N PHE A 242 -3.03 -10.14 0.18
CA PHE A 242 -1.90 -10.94 0.64
C PHE A 242 -0.55 -10.48 0.08
N GLN A 243 -0.57 -9.59 -0.92
CA GLN A 243 0.61 -9.03 -1.58
C GLN A 243 0.99 -7.65 -1.01
N TRP A 244 0.14 -7.06 -0.18
CA TRP A 244 0.44 -5.77 0.43
C TRP A 244 1.72 -5.81 1.26
N MET A 245 2.61 -4.84 1.02
CA MET A 245 3.84 -4.69 1.78
C MET A 245 3.65 -4.02 3.15
N TYR A 246 2.43 -3.56 3.50
CA TYR A 246 2.16 -2.91 4.79
C TYR A 246 2.61 -3.71 6.02
N PRO A 247 2.31 -5.02 6.14
CA PRO A 247 2.72 -5.81 7.30
C PRO A 247 4.25 -5.99 7.34
N VAL A 248 4.86 -6.21 6.17
CA VAL A 248 6.31 -6.40 6.04
C VAL A 248 7.06 -5.13 6.44
N GLU A 249 6.69 -3.98 5.87
CA GLU A 249 7.33 -2.70 6.20
C GLU A 249 7.13 -2.30 7.66
N ARG A 250 5.95 -2.57 8.23
CA ARG A 250 5.66 -2.32 9.64
C ARG A 250 6.55 -3.17 10.54
N MET A 251 6.70 -4.46 10.22
CA MET A 251 7.58 -5.37 10.94
C MET A 251 9.05 -4.92 10.85
N LEU A 252 9.53 -4.60 9.66
CA LEU A 252 10.91 -4.11 9.47
C LEU A 252 11.13 -2.78 10.22
N GLY A 253 10.13 -1.91 10.25
CA GLY A 253 10.15 -0.69 11.06
C GLY A 253 10.30 -0.96 12.55
N HIS A 254 9.56 -1.94 13.07
CA HIS A 254 9.65 -2.40 14.47
C HIS A 254 11.04 -2.97 14.78
N LEU A 255 11.51 -3.93 13.98
CA LEU A 255 12.83 -4.56 14.14
C LEU A 255 13.97 -3.53 14.05
N LYS A 256 13.82 -2.48 13.24
CA LYS A 256 14.80 -1.39 13.16
C LYS A 256 14.99 -0.68 14.50
N THR A 257 13.97 -0.61 15.35
CA THR A 257 14.08 -0.02 16.70
C THR A 257 14.96 -0.86 17.63
N TYR A 258 15.21 -2.13 17.30
CA TYR A 258 16.01 -3.06 18.10
C TYR A 258 17.50 -2.94 17.85
N VAL A 259 17.90 -2.25 16.80
CA VAL A 259 19.30 -2.04 16.46
C VAL A 259 19.91 -0.97 17.39
N ARG A 260 20.40 -1.43 18.54
CA ARG A 260 21.22 -0.65 19.50
C ARG A 260 22.68 -0.59 19.07
N ASN A 261 23.18 -1.68 18.48
CA ASN A 261 24.54 -1.75 17.93
C ASN A 261 24.51 -1.92 16.41
N ARG A 262 24.86 -0.86 15.67
CA ARG A 262 24.91 -0.87 14.20
C ARG A 262 26.07 -1.70 13.63
N ALA A 263 27.08 -2.05 14.42
CA ALA A 263 28.17 -2.92 13.98
C ALA A 263 27.77 -4.40 13.93
N LYS A 264 26.70 -4.78 14.65
CA LYS A 264 26.13 -6.13 14.67
C LYS A 264 24.60 -6.07 14.73
N PRO A 265 23.94 -5.57 13.67
CA PRO A 265 22.50 -5.31 13.70
C PRO A 265 21.67 -6.57 13.91
N GLU A 266 22.04 -7.71 13.32
CA GLU A 266 21.32 -8.98 13.45
C GLU A 266 21.33 -9.49 14.89
N GLY A 267 22.51 -9.46 15.54
CA GLY A 267 22.64 -9.85 16.95
C GLY A 267 21.86 -8.91 17.87
N SER A 268 21.89 -7.60 17.59
CA SER A 268 21.11 -6.61 18.35
C SER A 268 19.60 -6.84 18.23
N ILE A 269 19.12 -7.22 17.05
CA ILE A 269 17.72 -7.55 16.82
C ILE A 269 17.34 -8.83 17.59
N CYS A 270 18.16 -9.88 17.50
CA CYS A 270 17.92 -11.16 18.17
C CYS A 270 17.78 -11.01 19.69
N GLU A 271 18.76 -10.35 20.34
CA GLU A 271 18.75 -10.13 21.79
C GLU A 271 17.51 -9.34 22.26
N GLN A 272 17.17 -8.27 21.54
CA GLN A 272 16.03 -7.44 21.89
C GLN A 272 14.69 -8.14 21.62
N PHE A 273 14.62 -8.97 20.59
CA PHE A 273 13.44 -9.78 20.28
C PHE A 273 13.20 -10.80 21.40
N ILE A 274 14.23 -11.53 21.83
CA ILE A 274 14.15 -12.45 22.98
C ILE A 274 13.69 -11.71 24.24
N ALA A 275 14.26 -10.52 24.50
CA ALA A 275 13.84 -9.69 25.64
C ALA A 275 12.37 -9.26 25.52
N GLU A 276 11.90 -8.86 24.33
CA GLU A 276 10.49 -8.53 24.10
C GLU A 276 9.58 -9.74 24.33
N GLU A 277 9.92 -10.92 23.83
CA GLU A 277 9.13 -12.14 24.01
C GLU A 277 9.03 -12.52 25.49
N CYS A 278 10.16 -12.53 26.22
CA CYS A 278 10.19 -12.82 27.66
C CYS A 278 9.34 -11.83 28.47
N LEU A 279 9.44 -10.53 28.16
CA LEU A 279 8.65 -9.50 28.81
C LEU A 279 7.17 -9.59 28.45
N THR A 280 6.85 -9.88 27.19
CA THR A 280 5.48 -10.08 26.72
C THR A 280 4.86 -11.28 27.44
N PHE A 281 5.58 -12.40 27.52
CA PHE A 281 5.16 -13.58 28.27
C PHE A 281 4.91 -13.28 29.75
N SER A 282 5.89 -12.66 30.42
CA SER A 282 5.76 -12.29 31.83
C SER A 282 4.58 -11.34 32.07
N SER A 283 4.31 -10.44 31.13
CA SER A 283 3.23 -9.45 31.24
C SER A 283 1.82 -10.07 31.23
N MET A 284 1.66 -11.30 30.73
CA MET A 284 0.37 -12.02 30.79
C MET A 284 -0.03 -12.38 32.24
N TYR A 285 0.93 -12.44 33.17
CA TYR A 285 0.70 -12.83 34.56
C TYR A 285 0.68 -11.64 35.53
N LEU A 286 0.76 -10.40 35.02
CA LEU A 286 0.83 -9.19 35.83
C LEU A 286 -0.51 -8.45 35.80
N GLU A 287 -1.32 -8.64 36.83
CA GLU A 287 -2.67 -8.07 36.93
C GLU A 287 -2.70 -6.64 37.51
N VAL A 288 -1.71 -6.28 38.32
CA VAL A 288 -1.70 -5.02 39.09
C VAL A 288 -1.09 -3.84 38.32
N ILE A 289 -0.32 -4.12 37.26
CA ILE A 289 0.33 -3.08 36.43
C ILE A 289 -0.26 -3.07 35.03
N GLU A 290 -0.26 -1.91 34.39
CA GLU A 290 -0.67 -1.79 32.99
C GLU A 290 0.33 -2.53 32.08
N THR A 291 -0.17 -3.46 31.27
CA THR A 291 0.56 -4.29 30.31
C THR A 291 -0.04 -4.15 28.91
N ARG A 292 0.62 -4.72 27.90
CA ARG A 292 0.08 -4.74 26.52
C ARG A 292 -1.28 -5.44 26.41
N PHE A 293 -1.58 -6.37 27.31
CA PHE A 293 -2.80 -7.19 27.27
C PHE A 293 -3.96 -6.61 28.08
N ASN A 294 -3.68 -5.94 29.20
CA ASN A 294 -4.72 -5.38 30.07
C ASN A 294 -4.97 -3.87 29.83
N ARG A 295 -4.13 -3.21 29.05
CA ARG A 295 -4.31 -1.80 28.68
C ARG A 295 -5.65 -1.61 27.96
N VAL A 296 -6.41 -0.64 28.43
CA VAL A 296 -7.66 -0.25 27.77
C VAL A 296 -7.36 0.31 26.40
N GLU A 297 -7.94 -0.30 25.36
CA GLU A 297 -7.77 0.18 24.00
C GLU A 297 -8.45 1.54 23.80
N ARG A 298 -8.02 2.29 22.79
CA ARG A 298 -8.57 3.62 22.51
C ARG A 298 -10.05 3.57 22.09
N VAL A 299 -10.48 2.45 21.53
CA VAL A 299 -11.89 2.09 21.33
C VAL A 299 -12.13 0.92 22.25
N ASP A 300 -12.81 1.18 23.36
CA ASP A 300 -13.14 0.16 24.36
C ASP A 300 -14.63 -0.18 24.24
N ASP A 301 -14.92 -1.35 23.69
CA ASP A 301 -16.29 -1.87 23.59
C ASP A 301 -16.71 -2.64 24.87
N ARG A 302 -15.83 -2.69 25.89
CA ARG A 302 -16.14 -3.30 27.19
C ARG A 302 -17.18 -2.44 27.92
N GLY A 303 -18.42 -2.91 27.93
CA GLY A 303 -19.60 -2.20 28.43
C GLY A 303 -20.83 -2.27 27.51
N ASP A 304 -20.71 -2.88 26.32
CA ASP A 304 -21.88 -3.30 25.53
C ASP A 304 -22.50 -4.56 26.19
N PRO A 305 -23.78 -4.55 26.62
CA PRO A 305 -24.40 -5.66 27.34
C PRO A 305 -24.39 -6.99 26.55
N ILE A 306 -24.23 -6.93 25.22
CA ILE A 306 -24.11 -8.12 24.36
C ILE A 306 -22.77 -8.85 24.59
N VAL A 307 -21.70 -8.12 24.89
CA VAL A 307 -20.35 -8.67 25.10
C VAL A 307 -20.21 -9.21 26.53
N GLU A 308 -20.81 -8.55 27.52
CA GLU A 308 -20.75 -8.99 28.94
C GLU A 308 -21.41 -10.36 29.18
N HIS A 309 -22.48 -10.69 28.46
CA HIS A 309 -23.18 -11.98 28.63
C HIS A 309 -22.42 -13.20 28.09
N SER A 310 -21.34 -13.00 27.32
CA SER A 310 -20.57 -14.08 26.69
C SER A 310 -19.39 -14.57 27.53
N LEU A 311 -19.10 -13.91 28.67
CA LEU A 311 -17.89 -14.17 29.46
C LEU A 311 -18.21 -14.54 30.91
N GLY A 312 -17.83 -15.76 31.31
CA GLY A 312 -17.78 -16.14 32.72
C GLY A 312 -16.79 -15.26 33.49
N SER A 313 -17.26 -14.70 34.60
CA SER A 313 -16.67 -13.60 35.38
C SER A 313 -15.28 -13.87 36.00
N ASN A 314 -14.76 -15.09 35.87
CA ASN A 314 -13.54 -15.55 36.56
C ASN A 314 -12.47 -16.13 35.62
N SER A 315 -12.60 -16.01 34.29
CA SER A 315 -11.62 -16.58 33.37
C SER A 315 -10.56 -15.55 32.94
N GLN A 316 -9.28 -15.92 32.97
CA GLN A 316 -8.17 -15.18 32.33
C GLN A 316 -8.17 -15.35 30.79
N ILE A 317 -9.08 -16.18 30.26
CA ILE A 317 -9.29 -16.44 28.82
C ILE A 317 -9.44 -15.14 27.99
N PRO A 318 -10.11 -14.07 28.43
CA PRO A 318 -10.28 -12.83 27.66
C PRO A 318 -8.97 -12.03 27.49
N LEU A 319 -7.98 -12.25 28.34
CA LEU A 319 -6.65 -11.63 28.22
C LEU A 319 -5.78 -12.36 27.18
N ILE A 320 -6.01 -13.67 27.01
CA ILE A 320 -5.25 -14.53 26.09
C ILE A 320 -5.94 -14.62 24.72
N PHE A 321 -7.27 -14.67 24.72
CA PHE A 321 -8.15 -14.71 23.55
C PHE A 321 -9.16 -13.57 23.65
N PRO A 322 -8.76 -12.34 23.28
CA PRO A 322 -9.69 -11.21 23.31
C PRO A 322 -10.85 -11.48 22.35
N SER A 323 -12.06 -11.07 22.72
CA SER A 323 -13.19 -11.02 21.78
C SER A 323 -12.87 -9.97 20.72
N VAL A 324 -12.48 -10.41 19.52
CA VAL A 324 -12.09 -9.51 18.43
C VAL A 324 -13.32 -9.04 17.66
N GLY A 325 -13.67 -7.78 17.84
CA GLY A 325 -14.61 -7.06 17.00
C GLY A 325 -16.04 -6.99 17.52
N ARG A 326 -16.83 -6.13 16.88
CA ARG A 326 -18.25 -5.91 17.15
C ARG A 326 -19.07 -6.64 16.08
N PHE A 327 -20.00 -7.50 16.51
CA PHE A 327 -20.97 -8.08 15.59
C PHE A 327 -21.87 -6.96 15.05
N VAL A 328 -21.91 -6.78 13.73
CA VAL A 328 -22.77 -5.80 13.06
C VAL A 328 -23.86 -6.57 12.31
N GLY A 329 -25.11 -6.44 12.76
CA GLY A 329 -26.27 -7.11 12.19
C GLY A 329 -27.15 -7.79 13.24
N ALA A 330 -28.26 -8.39 12.81
CA ALA A 330 -29.06 -9.24 13.69
C ALA A 330 -28.28 -10.53 13.99
N SER A 331 -28.05 -10.81 15.27
CA SER A 331 -27.41 -12.06 15.71
C SER A 331 -28.46 -12.99 16.32
N THR A 332 -28.21 -14.29 16.17
CA THR A 332 -28.83 -15.32 17.00
C THR A 332 -27.73 -15.80 17.95
N MET A 333 -27.99 -15.65 19.25
CA MET A 333 -27.10 -16.17 20.29
C MET A 333 -27.59 -17.56 20.62
N ASP A 334 -26.74 -18.56 20.38
CA ASP A 334 -27.00 -19.93 20.78
C ASP A 334 -25.97 -20.31 21.85
N THR A 335 -26.43 -20.87 22.96
CA THR A 335 -25.55 -21.28 24.07
C THR A 335 -25.49 -22.79 24.10
N LEU A 336 -24.28 -23.34 24.16
CA LEU A 336 -24.10 -24.77 24.33
C LEU A 336 -24.77 -25.19 25.64
N SER A 337 -25.62 -26.21 25.58
CA SER A 337 -26.08 -26.89 26.78
C SER A 337 -24.88 -27.47 27.53
N TYR A 338 -25.07 -27.74 28.83
CA TYR A 338 -24.02 -28.37 29.64
C TYR A 338 -23.47 -29.66 29.02
N LEU A 339 -24.35 -30.46 28.40
CA LEU A 339 -23.97 -31.71 27.74
C LEU A 339 -23.10 -31.44 26.50
N GLU A 340 -23.50 -30.51 25.64
CA GLU A 340 -22.73 -30.15 24.44
C GLU A 340 -21.37 -29.54 24.81
N TRP A 341 -21.33 -28.74 25.87
CA TRP A 341 -20.08 -28.19 26.38
C TRP A 341 -19.14 -29.30 26.87
N GLN A 342 -19.65 -30.27 27.64
CA GLN A 342 -18.86 -31.43 28.07
C GLN A 342 -18.39 -32.29 26.89
N GLN A 343 -19.24 -32.48 25.88
CA GLN A 343 -18.89 -33.22 24.67
C GLN A 343 -17.79 -32.52 23.88
N ALA A 344 -17.90 -31.20 23.67
CA ALA A 344 -16.88 -30.40 23.00
C ALA A 344 -15.55 -30.41 23.75
N HIS A 345 -15.59 -30.24 25.08
CA HIS A 345 -14.41 -30.31 25.93
C HIS A 345 -13.74 -31.68 25.83
N ARG A 346 -14.49 -32.78 25.99
CA ARG A 346 -13.96 -34.15 25.84
C ARG A 346 -13.40 -34.38 24.44
N TYR A 347 -14.09 -33.92 23.40
CA TYR A 347 -13.62 -34.08 22.03
C TYR A 347 -12.24 -33.43 21.83
N ILE A 348 -12.06 -32.18 22.28
CA ILE A 348 -10.76 -31.50 22.22
C ILE A 348 -9.73 -32.26 23.05
N LEU A 349 -10.08 -32.64 24.29
CA LEU A 349 -9.18 -33.39 25.15
C LEU A 349 -8.68 -34.65 24.46
N PHE A 350 -9.55 -35.48 23.88
CA PHE A 350 -9.21 -36.80 23.29
C PHE A 350 -8.68 -36.76 21.85
N ASN A 351 -8.87 -35.66 21.11
CA ASN A 351 -8.47 -35.55 19.70
C ASN A 351 -7.36 -34.52 19.45
N CYS A 352 -6.79 -33.93 20.51
CA CYS A 352 -5.64 -33.05 20.43
C CYS A 352 -4.39 -33.77 20.97
N PRO A 353 -3.46 -34.21 20.09
CA PRO A 353 -2.25 -34.93 20.52
C PRO A 353 -1.37 -34.14 21.50
N PHE A 354 -1.41 -32.80 21.42
CA PHE A 354 -0.69 -31.91 22.34
C PHE A 354 -1.15 -32.07 23.81
N LEU A 355 -2.37 -32.55 24.04
CA LEU A 355 -2.94 -32.73 25.37
C LEU A 355 -2.75 -34.14 25.93
N ASP A 356 -2.13 -35.06 25.18
CA ASP A 356 -1.98 -36.47 25.57
C ASP A 356 -1.24 -36.62 26.91
N GLU A 357 -0.22 -35.80 27.17
CA GLU A 357 0.57 -35.81 28.41
C GLU A 357 -0.18 -35.29 29.64
N TYR A 358 -1.32 -34.61 29.43
CA TYR A 358 -2.15 -34.04 30.50
C TYR A 358 -3.43 -34.85 30.75
N ARG A 359 -3.60 -35.99 30.06
CA ARG A 359 -4.70 -36.94 30.29
C ARG A 359 -4.28 -37.93 31.38
N GLU A 360 -4.67 -37.66 32.63
CA GLU A 360 -4.68 -38.67 33.70
C GLU A 360 -5.93 -39.55 33.65
#